data_AF-A0A914ZDN3-F1
#
_entry.id   AF-A0A914ZDN3-F1
#
_cell.length_a   1.000
_cell.length_b   1.000
_cell.length_c   1.000
_cell.angle_alpha   90.00
_cell.angle_beta   90.00
_cell.angle_gamma   90.00
#
_symmetry.space_group_name_H-M   'P 1'
#
loop_
_entity.id
_entity.type
_entity.pdbx_description
1 polymer ?
#
loop_
_entity_poly.entity_id
_entity_poly.type
_entity_poly.pdbx_seq_one_letter_code
_entity_poly.pdbx_strand_id
1 'polypeptide(L)'
;MRLLIGVGQPRPDPTTGFDTTARRRYWVPFCRRSYLFQSTRTTTKTRFDQDLLDCRFRDGVCSASCWRLSAMFRNQYDSDVTVWSPQGRLHQVDYAVEAMKQGSATVGVKSNTHAVLVALKRAANELCSHQKKVYELDVHAGASIAGLLSDGRILARFLQTECASWRWDYKEPVPIHVLSNRIQLKLQANTQHYGRRPFGVGLVIAGYDERGAHIVKTDPSAEVVETLASSIGARSQSARTFLERHLDEFANANVERLVELALLALRDTLPAEDNLSKKNTTIAIVGKDMPFKVMDDDHVQPFLDRIASTPRTGQHAEAPGGEAASHQ
;
A
#
# COMPACT_ATOMS: atom_id res chain seq x y z
N MET A 1 -33.92 -50.21 29.47
CA MET A 1 -33.73 -51.64 29.14
C MET A 1 -32.32 -51.77 28.58
N ARG A 2 -31.46 -52.57 29.22
CA ARG A 2 -30.04 -52.77 28.87
C ARG A 2 -29.90 -53.43 27.49
N LEU A 3 -28.90 -53.03 26.69
CA LEU A 3 -27.91 -53.96 26.14
C LEU A 3 -26.64 -53.22 25.67
N LEU A 4 -25.49 -53.68 26.16
CA LEU A 4 -24.12 -53.34 25.79
C LEU A 4 -23.66 -54.27 24.65
N ILE A 5 -22.89 -53.78 23.67
CA ILE A 5 -21.69 -54.46 23.14
C ILE A 5 -20.72 -53.36 22.65
N GLY A 6 -19.49 -53.36 23.17
CA GLY A 6 -18.41 -52.45 22.80
C GLY A 6 -17.34 -53.12 21.95
N VAL A 7 -16.53 -52.30 21.26
CA VAL A 7 -15.20 -52.66 20.77
C VAL A 7 -14.30 -51.43 20.99
N GLY A 8 -13.34 -51.56 21.90
CA GLY A 8 -12.39 -50.52 22.28
C GLY A 8 -11.14 -50.49 21.39
N GLN A 9 -10.59 -49.29 21.22
CA GLN A 9 -9.29 -49.06 20.59
C GLN A 9 -8.12 -49.29 21.56
N PRO A 10 -6.94 -49.73 21.08
CA PRO A 10 -5.79 -49.98 21.94
C PRO A 10 -5.04 -48.69 22.29
N ARG A 11 -4.70 -48.52 23.57
CA ARG A 11 -3.69 -47.56 24.06
C ARG A 11 -2.34 -48.27 24.21
N PRO A 12 -1.20 -47.60 23.94
CA PRO A 12 0.12 -48.18 24.17
C PRO A 12 0.59 -48.00 25.62
N ASP A 13 1.15 -49.06 26.20
CA ASP A 13 1.76 -49.08 27.54
C ASP A 13 3.20 -48.53 27.53
N PRO A 14 3.69 -47.94 28.64
CA PRO A 14 4.99 -47.26 28.69
C PRO A 14 5.98 -48.01 29.60
N THR A 15 6.65 -49.06 29.13
CA THR A 15 7.83 -49.62 29.83
C THR A 15 8.69 -50.48 28.90
N THR A 16 9.85 -49.95 28.48
CA THR A 16 11.12 -50.69 28.32
C THR A 16 12.21 -49.70 27.87
N GLY A 17 13.30 -49.66 28.64
CA GLY A 17 14.45 -48.79 28.39
C GLY A 17 15.63 -49.52 27.73
N PHE A 18 16.53 -48.68 27.22
CA PHE A 18 17.92 -48.92 26.81
C PHE A 18 18.20 -49.83 25.60
N ASP A 19 18.71 -49.23 24.52
CA ASP A 19 20.12 -49.45 24.16
C ASP A 19 20.72 -48.25 23.41
N THR A 20 21.95 -47.90 23.81
CA THR A 20 22.76 -46.77 23.37
C THR A 20 23.93 -47.28 22.53
N THR A 21 23.81 -47.29 21.21
CA THR A 21 24.99 -47.46 20.32
C THR A 21 24.77 -46.80 18.96
N ALA A 22 25.17 -45.54 18.80
CA ALA A 22 25.51 -44.96 17.50
C ALA A 22 26.49 -43.79 17.66
N ARG A 23 27.79 -44.08 17.58
CA ARG A 23 28.85 -43.07 17.45
C ARG A 23 29.13 -42.77 15.98
N ARG A 24 29.01 -41.47 15.67
CA ARG A 24 29.91 -40.60 14.88
C ARG A 24 29.98 -40.67 13.34
N ARG A 25 29.64 -39.49 12.78
CA ARG A 25 30.32 -38.68 11.72
C ARG A 25 30.32 -39.32 10.33
N TYR A 26 29.88 -38.65 9.27
CA TYR A 26 30.50 -37.49 8.61
C TYR A 26 29.45 -36.67 7.84
N TRP A 27 29.45 -35.35 7.99
CA TRP A 27 28.79 -34.41 7.07
C TRP A 27 29.84 -33.43 6.57
N VAL A 28 30.08 -33.42 5.26
CA VAL A 28 31.00 -32.54 4.55
C VAL A 28 30.23 -31.26 4.18
N PRO A 29 30.74 -30.05 4.44
CA PRO A 29 30.13 -28.83 3.93
C PRO A 29 30.57 -28.62 2.48
N PHE A 30 29.60 -28.58 1.56
CA PHE A 30 29.82 -28.25 0.16
C PHE A 30 30.17 -26.76 0.04
N CYS A 31 31.38 -26.50 -0.47
CA CYS A 31 31.95 -25.17 -0.65
C CYS A 31 31.31 -24.44 -1.83
N ARG A 32 31.20 -23.12 -1.70
CA ARG A 32 30.63 -22.16 -2.64
C ARG A 32 31.25 -22.26 -4.04
N ARG A 33 30.40 -22.27 -5.06
CA ARG A 33 30.79 -22.03 -6.46
C ARG A 33 30.81 -20.53 -6.72
N SER A 34 31.97 -20.03 -7.09
CA SER A 34 32.23 -18.68 -7.58
C SER A 34 31.43 -18.40 -8.86
N TYR A 35 30.74 -17.26 -8.91
CA TYR A 35 30.43 -16.57 -10.15
C TYR A 35 30.85 -15.12 -10.02
N LEU A 36 31.75 -14.72 -10.91
CA LEU A 36 32.15 -13.33 -11.15
C LEU A 36 30.92 -12.51 -11.54
N PHE A 37 30.75 -11.34 -10.93
CA PHE A 37 30.04 -10.23 -11.56
C PHE A 37 30.92 -8.99 -11.46
N GLN A 38 31.52 -8.63 -12.59
CA GLN A 38 32.24 -7.37 -12.75
C GLN A 38 31.22 -6.23 -12.72
N SER A 39 31.26 -5.42 -11.66
CA SER A 39 30.61 -4.12 -11.62
C SER A 39 31.62 -3.06 -12.06
N THR A 40 31.40 -2.52 -13.25
CA THR A 40 32.03 -1.29 -13.74
C THR A 40 31.60 -0.13 -12.85
N ARG A 41 32.60 0.53 -12.23
CA ARG A 41 32.44 1.79 -11.50
C ARG A 41 32.10 2.91 -12.47
N THR A 42 30.93 3.52 -12.32
CA THR A 42 30.68 4.90 -12.70
C THR A 42 30.51 5.73 -11.43
N THR A 43 31.49 6.61 -11.23
CA THR A 43 31.58 7.60 -10.18
C THR A 43 30.53 8.69 -10.34
N THR A 44 29.69 8.88 -9.32
CA THR A 44 29.11 10.19 -9.00
C THR A 44 29.04 10.33 -7.48
N LYS A 45 29.95 11.18 -6.95
CA LYS A 45 30.02 11.60 -5.55
C LYS A 45 28.82 12.49 -5.22
N THR A 46 28.02 12.11 -4.23
CA THR A 46 27.19 13.04 -3.46
C THR A 46 27.50 12.86 -1.97
N ARG A 47 28.54 13.58 -1.55
CA ARG A 47 28.68 14.38 -0.31
C ARG A 47 27.68 14.08 0.83
N PHE A 48 27.80 12.96 1.52
CA PHE A 48 27.20 12.75 2.86
C PHE A 48 27.91 11.68 3.71
N ASP A 49 29.17 11.37 3.43
CA ASP A 49 29.97 10.38 4.18
C ASP A 49 31.43 10.86 4.30
N GLN A 50 31.67 11.90 5.10
CA GLN A 50 33.03 12.42 5.32
C GLN A 50 33.50 12.43 6.78
N ASP A 51 32.68 12.02 7.75
CA ASP A 51 33.08 12.04 9.16
C ASP A 51 33.45 10.67 9.76
N LEU A 52 33.67 9.65 8.92
CA LEU A 52 34.02 8.29 9.38
C LEU A 52 35.33 7.71 8.82
N LEU A 53 36.19 8.55 8.25
CA LEU A 53 37.49 8.14 7.70
C LEU A 53 38.60 9.13 8.06
N ASP A 54 38.84 9.32 9.37
CA ASP A 54 40.14 9.86 9.82
C ASP A 54 40.65 9.05 11.03
N CYS A 55 40.94 7.77 10.78
CA CYS A 55 41.92 7.03 11.57
C CYS A 55 43.16 6.86 10.71
N ARG A 56 44.03 7.87 10.73
CA ARG A 56 45.35 7.79 10.12
C ARG A 56 46.15 6.67 10.76
N PHE A 57 46.74 5.88 9.88
CA PHE A 57 47.93 5.07 10.13
C PHE A 57 48.96 5.86 10.95
N ARG A 58 49.10 5.52 12.23
CA ARG A 58 50.32 5.78 12.98
C ARG A 58 50.49 4.71 14.05
N ASP A 59 51.62 4.02 13.94
CA ASP A 59 52.24 3.17 14.96
C ASP A 59 51.48 1.88 15.34
N GLY A 60 51.51 0.89 14.43
CA GLY A 60 52.10 -0.43 14.72
C GLY A 60 51.61 -1.27 15.91
N VAL A 61 50.47 -0.98 16.54
CA VAL A 61 49.90 -1.82 17.60
C VAL A 61 48.42 -2.05 17.34
N CYS A 62 48.11 -3.22 16.80
CA CYS A 62 46.73 -3.67 16.63
C CYS A 62 46.19 -4.06 18.02
N SER A 63 45.62 -3.11 18.76
CA SER A 63 44.84 -3.44 19.96
C SER A 63 43.50 -4.03 19.50
N ALA A 64 43.32 -5.33 19.73
CA ALA A 64 42.10 -6.08 19.46
C ALA A 64 40.89 -5.63 20.34
N SER A 65 40.96 -4.43 20.92
CA SER A 65 40.03 -3.90 21.92
C SER A 65 39.04 -2.89 21.33
N CYS A 66 39.25 -2.41 20.09
CA CYS A 66 38.37 -1.41 19.46
C CYS A 66 37.23 -2.03 18.63
N TRP A 67 37.28 -3.33 18.33
CA TRP A 67 36.20 -4.03 17.60
C TRP A 67 35.05 -4.52 18.50
N ARG A 68 35.10 -4.25 19.80
CA ARG A 68 34.16 -4.82 20.78
C ARG A 68 33.16 -3.82 21.37
N LEU A 69 32.85 -2.73 20.66
CA LEU A 69 31.85 -1.75 21.10
C LEU A 69 31.03 -1.11 19.97
N SER A 70 31.05 -1.71 18.78
CA SER A 70 30.09 -1.39 17.70
C SER A 70 29.26 -2.62 17.31
N ALA A 71 29.00 -3.51 18.27
CA ALA A 71 27.74 -4.25 18.26
C ALA A 71 26.65 -3.23 18.59
N MET A 72 26.30 -2.40 17.60
CA MET A 72 25.10 -1.57 17.61
C MET A 72 23.98 -2.39 18.24
N PHE A 73 23.24 -1.79 19.18
CA PHE A 73 21.92 -2.27 19.57
C PHE A 73 21.10 -2.46 18.28
N ARG A 74 21.16 -3.66 17.68
CA ARG A 74 20.16 -4.07 16.71
C ARG A 74 18.87 -4.04 17.49
N ASN A 75 17.91 -3.24 17.03
CA ASN A 75 16.61 -3.17 17.65
C ASN A 75 16.02 -4.60 17.66
N GLN A 76 16.05 -5.26 18.82
CA GLN A 76 15.79 -6.70 18.91
C GLN A 76 14.31 -7.03 18.72
N TYR A 77 13.45 -6.01 18.82
CA TYR A 77 11.99 -6.09 18.74
C TYR A 77 11.43 -5.97 17.31
N ASP A 78 12.30 -5.99 16.30
CA ASP A 78 11.90 -5.73 14.91
C ASP A 78 11.88 -7.00 14.04
N SER A 79 12.27 -8.15 14.56
CA SER A 79 12.34 -9.37 13.74
C SER A 79 10.97 -9.97 13.41
N ASP A 80 10.00 -9.86 14.32
CA ASP A 80 8.73 -10.57 14.25
C ASP A 80 7.54 -9.65 14.52
N VAL A 81 6.38 -10.01 13.94
CA VAL A 81 5.11 -9.28 14.12
C VAL A 81 4.48 -9.48 15.51
N THR A 82 4.91 -10.52 16.24
CA THR A 82 4.36 -10.89 17.55
C THR A 82 5.09 -10.22 18.71
N VAL A 83 6.21 -9.55 18.45
CA VAL A 83 7.06 -8.95 19.48
C VAL A 83 6.76 -7.46 19.59
N TRP A 84 6.35 -7.04 20.79
CA TRP A 84 6.10 -5.64 21.09
C TRP A 84 7.38 -4.94 21.54
N SER A 85 7.56 -3.69 21.11
CA SER A 85 8.60 -2.84 21.66
C SER A 85 8.27 -2.42 23.10
N PRO A 86 9.27 -2.02 23.92
CA PRO A 86 9.02 -1.48 25.26
C PRO A 86 8.10 -0.25 25.29
N GLN A 87 7.93 0.44 24.15
CA GLN A 87 7.03 1.58 23.97
C GLN A 87 5.62 1.17 23.50
N GLY A 88 5.34 -0.13 23.35
CA GLY A 88 4.05 -0.62 22.87
C GLY A 88 3.85 -0.44 21.36
N ARG A 89 4.91 -0.52 20.56
CA ARG A 89 4.83 -0.46 19.09
C ARG A 89 5.14 -1.80 18.44
N LEU A 90 4.55 -2.02 17.26
CA LEU A 90 4.86 -3.14 16.37
C LEU A 90 5.65 -2.63 15.17
N HIS A 91 6.97 -2.77 15.21
CA HIS A 91 7.87 -2.23 14.19
C HIS A 91 7.62 -2.80 12.79
N GLN A 92 7.31 -4.10 12.69
CA GLN A 92 6.97 -4.74 11.40
C GLN A 92 5.73 -4.12 10.73
N VAL A 93 4.74 -3.70 11.52
CA VAL A 93 3.54 -3.02 10.99
C VAL A 93 3.89 -1.61 10.53
N ASP A 94 4.67 -0.87 11.33
CA ASP A 94 5.15 0.47 10.98
C ASP A 94 5.91 0.44 9.64
N TYR A 95 6.75 -0.57 9.41
CA TYR A 95 7.50 -0.70 8.16
C TYR A 95 6.62 -1.01 6.97
N ALA A 96 5.57 -1.81 7.15
CA ALA A 96 4.60 -2.06 6.10
C ALA A 96 3.83 -0.78 5.72
N VAL A 97 3.51 0.07 6.70
CA VAL A 97 2.92 1.40 6.45
C VAL A 97 3.88 2.31 5.69
N GLU A 98 5.17 2.30 6.01
CA GLU A 98 6.19 3.05 5.24
C GLU A 98 6.33 2.50 3.81
N ALA A 99 6.28 1.19 3.61
CA ALA A 99 6.29 0.58 2.27
C ALA A 99 5.06 1.01 1.43
N MET A 100 3.88 1.13 2.05
CA MET A 100 2.70 1.67 1.39
C MET A 100 2.91 3.13 0.92
N LYS A 101 3.52 3.97 1.75
CA LYS A 101 3.80 5.39 1.41
C LYS A 101 4.75 5.55 0.23
N GLN A 102 5.61 4.56 -0.04
CA GLN A 102 6.48 4.55 -1.23
C GLN A 102 5.74 4.20 -2.53
N GLY A 103 4.54 3.60 -2.43
CA GLY A 103 3.70 3.28 -3.58
C GLY A 103 3.21 4.53 -4.31
N SER A 104 2.87 4.41 -5.59
CA SER A 104 2.32 5.55 -6.36
C SER A 104 0.99 6.04 -5.76
N ALA A 105 0.73 7.34 -5.86
CA ALA A 105 -0.46 7.96 -5.29
C ALA A 105 -1.77 7.43 -5.91
N THR A 106 -2.81 7.36 -5.09
CA THR A 106 -4.20 7.17 -5.52
C THR A 106 -5.11 7.99 -4.64
N VAL A 107 -6.18 8.49 -5.23
CA VAL A 107 -7.20 9.31 -4.58
C VAL A 107 -8.55 8.65 -4.80
N GLY A 108 -9.39 8.65 -3.77
CA GLY A 108 -10.79 8.25 -3.84
C GLY A 108 -11.68 9.35 -3.28
N VAL A 109 -12.79 9.66 -3.96
CA VAL A 109 -13.74 10.70 -3.53
C VAL A 109 -15.15 10.16 -3.73
N LYS A 110 -16.05 10.43 -2.78
CA LYS A 110 -17.47 10.09 -2.89
C LYS A 110 -18.35 11.33 -2.92
N SER A 111 -19.36 11.27 -3.77
CA SER A 111 -20.57 12.09 -3.77
C SER A 111 -21.72 11.26 -3.19
N ASN A 112 -22.90 11.85 -3.01
CA ASN A 112 -24.10 11.12 -2.60
C ASN A 112 -24.53 10.06 -3.62
N THR A 113 -24.17 10.25 -4.90
CA THR A 113 -24.63 9.42 -6.01
C THR A 113 -23.55 8.54 -6.63
N HIS A 114 -22.28 8.94 -6.54
CA HIS A 114 -21.17 8.30 -7.24
C HIS A 114 -19.91 8.29 -6.37
N ALA A 115 -19.07 7.27 -6.56
CA ALA A 115 -17.71 7.20 -6.04
C ALA A 115 -16.71 7.12 -7.20
N VAL A 116 -15.60 7.83 -7.06
CA VAL A 116 -14.56 7.94 -8.09
C VAL A 116 -13.23 7.57 -7.47
N LEU A 117 -12.47 6.74 -8.18
CA LEU A 117 -11.07 6.44 -7.90
C LEU A 117 -10.20 7.00 -9.02
N VAL A 118 -9.13 7.69 -8.65
CA VAL A 118 -8.12 8.14 -9.60
C VAL A 118 -6.76 7.64 -9.12
N ALA A 119 -6.06 6.93 -9.98
CA ALA A 119 -4.77 6.33 -9.65
C ALA A 119 -3.67 6.82 -10.60
N LEU A 120 -2.54 7.20 -10.03
CA LEU A 120 -1.32 7.44 -10.79
C LEU A 120 -0.58 6.11 -11.02
N LYS A 121 -0.45 5.73 -12.28
CA LYS A 121 0.38 4.63 -12.77
C LYS A 121 1.82 5.14 -12.96
N ARG A 122 2.79 4.30 -12.60
CA ARG A 122 4.22 4.55 -12.83
C ARG A 122 4.77 3.53 -13.81
N ALA A 123 5.49 4.00 -14.82
CA ALA A 123 6.34 3.15 -15.66
C ALA A 123 7.76 3.16 -15.09
N ALA A 124 8.47 2.03 -15.20
CA ALA A 124 9.87 1.96 -14.75
C ALA A 124 10.79 2.66 -15.76
N ASN A 125 10.59 2.38 -17.05
CA ASN A 125 11.34 2.90 -18.19
C ASN A 125 10.36 3.27 -19.30
N GLU A 126 10.79 4.04 -20.30
CA GLU A 126 9.98 4.44 -21.46
C GLU A 126 9.44 3.24 -22.27
N LEU A 127 10.21 2.14 -22.31
CA LEU A 127 9.83 0.91 -22.99
C LEU A 127 8.85 0.04 -22.19
N CYS A 128 8.62 0.35 -20.92
CA CYS A 128 7.79 -0.46 -20.03
C CYS A 128 6.34 0.03 -20.04
N SER A 129 5.40 -0.91 -20.10
CA SER A 129 3.99 -0.60 -19.92
C SER A 129 3.70 -0.11 -18.49
N HIS A 130 2.72 0.77 -18.37
CA HIS A 130 2.23 1.22 -17.08
C HIS A 130 1.55 0.06 -16.33
N GLN A 131 1.89 -0.12 -15.06
CA GLN A 131 1.33 -1.20 -14.25
C GLN A 131 -0.10 -0.87 -13.80
N LYS A 132 -1.02 -1.83 -13.93
CA LYS A 132 -2.41 -1.71 -13.50
C LYS A 132 -2.51 -1.62 -11.97
N LYS A 133 -3.13 -0.54 -11.49
CA LYS A 133 -3.35 -0.26 -10.05
C LYS A 133 -4.81 -0.40 -9.60
N VAL A 134 -5.75 -0.18 -10.51
CA VAL A 134 -7.18 -0.29 -10.23
C VAL A 134 -7.65 -1.67 -10.66
N TYR A 135 -8.33 -2.38 -9.77
CA TYR A 135 -8.89 -3.70 -10.00
C TYR A 135 -10.39 -3.65 -9.78
N GLU A 136 -11.14 -4.17 -10.73
CA GLU A 136 -12.57 -4.42 -10.58
C GLU A 136 -12.74 -5.63 -9.65
N LEU A 137 -13.55 -5.47 -8.60
CA LEU A 137 -13.85 -6.54 -7.65
C LEU A 137 -15.15 -7.25 -8.05
N ASP A 138 -16.17 -6.47 -8.38
CA ASP A 138 -17.48 -6.89 -8.83
C ASP A 138 -18.15 -5.75 -9.62
N VAL A 139 -19.35 -5.97 -10.15
CA VAL A 139 -20.13 -5.02 -10.93
C VAL A 139 -20.36 -3.69 -10.19
N HIS A 140 -20.48 -3.71 -8.86
CA HIS A 140 -20.78 -2.54 -8.03
C HIS A 140 -19.58 -2.05 -7.20
N ALA A 141 -18.40 -2.67 -7.33
CA ALA A 141 -17.25 -2.37 -6.48
C ALA A 141 -15.90 -2.57 -7.18
N GLY A 142 -14.95 -1.70 -6.86
CA GLY A 142 -13.56 -1.84 -7.29
C GLY A 142 -12.58 -1.26 -6.28
N ALA A 143 -11.30 -1.60 -6.44
CA ALA A 143 -10.26 -1.19 -5.52
C ALA A 143 -9.04 -0.64 -6.26
N SER A 144 -8.48 0.44 -5.73
CA SER A 144 -7.16 0.95 -6.12
C SER A 144 -6.12 0.57 -5.08
N ILE A 145 -4.92 0.25 -5.55
CA ILE A 145 -3.84 -0.31 -4.74
C ILE A 145 -2.68 0.69 -4.65
N ALA A 146 -2.14 0.89 -3.45
CA ALA A 146 -0.87 1.59 -3.24
C ALA A 146 0.08 0.80 -2.34
N GLY A 147 1.35 0.69 -2.74
CA GLY A 147 2.37 -0.09 -2.04
C GLY A 147 2.87 -1.23 -2.89
N LEU A 148 3.11 -2.40 -2.29
CA LEU A 148 3.62 -3.58 -2.99
C LEU A 148 2.52 -4.24 -3.84
N LEU A 149 2.67 -4.19 -5.17
CA LEU A 149 1.65 -4.70 -6.10
C LEU A 149 1.39 -6.21 -5.97
N SER A 150 2.39 -7.01 -5.58
CA SER A 150 2.19 -8.45 -5.39
C SER A 150 1.17 -8.75 -4.30
N ASP A 151 1.26 -8.03 -3.18
CA ASP A 151 0.34 -8.14 -2.06
C ASP A 151 -1.04 -7.62 -2.44
N GLY A 152 -1.07 -6.50 -3.16
CA GLY A 152 -2.28 -5.93 -3.70
C GLY A 152 -3.08 -6.91 -4.57
N ARG A 153 -2.41 -7.64 -5.47
CA ARG A 153 -3.07 -8.65 -6.31
C ARG A 153 -3.66 -9.80 -5.50
N ILE A 154 -2.97 -10.23 -4.45
CA ILE A 154 -3.46 -11.27 -3.54
C ILE A 154 -4.75 -10.79 -2.85
N LEU A 155 -4.75 -9.55 -2.34
CA LEU A 155 -5.93 -8.98 -1.70
C LEU A 155 -7.07 -8.72 -2.68
N ALA A 156 -6.80 -8.21 -3.88
CA ALA A 156 -7.82 -8.02 -4.91
C ALA A 156 -8.48 -9.34 -5.30
N ARG A 157 -7.69 -10.40 -5.49
CA ARG A 157 -8.22 -11.74 -5.80
C ARG A 157 -9.02 -12.33 -4.64
N PHE A 158 -8.56 -12.11 -3.41
CA PHE A 158 -9.31 -12.50 -2.21
C PHE A 158 -10.68 -11.80 -2.19
N LEU A 159 -10.72 -10.48 -2.38
CA LEU A 159 -11.96 -9.70 -2.44
C LEU A 159 -12.89 -10.15 -3.57
N GLN A 160 -12.37 -10.40 -4.78
CA GLN A 160 -13.14 -10.95 -5.90
C GLN A 160 -13.78 -12.30 -5.54
N THR A 161 -13.05 -13.15 -4.82
CA THR A 161 -13.56 -14.46 -4.37
C THR A 161 -14.67 -14.30 -3.33
N GLU A 162 -14.52 -13.36 -2.39
CA GLU A 162 -15.56 -13.04 -1.41
C GLU A 162 -16.82 -12.48 -2.08
N CYS A 163 -16.68 -11.57 -3.06
CA CYS A 163 -17.81 -11.06 -3.83
C CYS A 163 -18.53 -12.19 -4.60
N ALA A 164 -17.76 -13.06 -5.27
CA ALA A 164 -18.33 -14.18 -6.02
C ALA A 164 -19.03 -15.20 -5.12
N SER A 165 -18.45 -15.52 -3.95
CA SER A 165 -19.08 -16.42 -2.97
C SER A 165 -20.37 -15.82 -2.44
N TRP A 166 -20.37 -14.54 -2.08
CA TRP A 166 -21.57 -13.86 -1.59
C TRP A 166 -22.70 -13.88 -2.62
N ARG A 167 -22.37 -13.56 -3.88
CA ARG A 167 -23.35 -13.63 -4.98
C ARG A 167 -23.82 -15.07 -5.23
N TRP A 168 -22.98 -16.06 -5.02
CA TRP A 168 -23.39 -17.46 -5.15
C TRP A 168 -24.42 -17.85 -4.09
N ASP A 169 -24.17 -17.47 -2.83
CA ASP A 169 -24.98 -17.84 -1.68
C ASP A 169 -26.29 -17.05 -1.59
N TYR A 170 -26.21 -15.72 -1.76
CA TYR A 170 -27.33 -14.80 -1.52
C TYR A 170 -27.98 -14.26 -2.81
N LYS A 171 -27.40 -14.51 -3.99
CA LYS A 171 -27.86 -13.98 -5.29
C LYS A 171 -27.91 -12.44 -5.37
N GLU A 172 -27.26 -11.76 -4.45
CA GLU A 172 -27.20 -10.30 -4.34
C GLU A 172 -25.74 -9.82 -4.38
N PRO A 173 -25.47 -8.55 -4.75
CA PRO A 173 -24.14 -7.96 -4.60
C PRO A 173 -23.75 -7.84 -3.12
N VAL A 174 -22.45 -7.99 -2.81
CA VAL A 174 -21.96 -7.88 -1.43
C VAL A 174 -22.05 -6.44 -0.91
N PRO A 175 -22.68 -6.17 0.24
CA PRO A 175 -22.65 -4.83 0.83
C PRO A 175 -21.23 -4.39 1.18
N ILE A 176 -20.90 -3.11 0.98
CA ILE A 176 -19.50 -2.65 1.13
C ILE A 176 -19.00 -2.80 2.56
N HIS A 177 -19.86 -2.58 3.56
CA HIS A 177 -19.49 -2.77 4.98
C HIS A 177 -19.13 -4.23 5.31
N VAL A 178 -19.75 -5.22 4.67
CA VAL A 178 -19.40 -6.64 4.85
C VAL A 178 -18.03 -6.90 4.23
N LEU A 179 -17.79 -6.38 3.03
CA LEU A 179 -16.52 -6.50 2.34
C LEU A 179 -15.36 -5.87 3.14
N SER A 180 -15.61 -4.70 3.75
CA SER A 180 -14.70 -4.01 4.67
C SER A 180 -14.32 -4.86 5.88
N ASN A 181 -15.28 -5.56 6.48
CA ASN A 181 -15.00 -6.46 7.60
C ASN A 181 -14.19 -7.69 7.17
N ARG A 182 -14.47 -8.26 5.99
CA ARG A 182 -13.72 -9.41 5.45
C ARG A 182 -12.26 -9.05 5.18
N ILE A 183 -11.99 -7.90 4.58
CA ILE A 183 -10.62 -7.43 4.34
C ILE A 183 -9.91 -7.11 5.66
N GLN A 184 -10.60 -6.52 6.63
CA GLN A 184 -10.03 -6.23 7.94
C GLN A 184 -9.54 -7.50 8.64
N LEU A 185 -10.38 -8.54 8.72
CA LEU A 185 -10.02 -9.82 9.31
C LEU A 185 -8.84 -10.48 8.58
N LYS A 186 -8.78 -10.35 7.26
CA LYS A 186 -7.66 -10.86 6.46
C LYS A 186 -6.35 -10.15 6.77
N LEU A 187 -6.37 -8.82 6.87
CA LEU A 187 -5.20 -8.01 7.22
C LEU A 187 -4.74 -8.31 8.66
N GLN A 188 -5.69 -8.36 9.59
CA GLN A 188 -5.45 -8.59 11.02
C GLN A 188 -4.83 -9.98 11.28
N ALA A 189 -5.28 -11.01 10.57
CA ALA A 189 -4.70 -12.34 10.72
C ALA A 189 -3.20 -12.36 10.40
N ASN A 190 -2.73 -11.48 9.52
CA ASN A 190 -1.33 -11.40 9.11
C ASN A 190 -0.45 -10.56 10.06
N THR A 191 -1.02 -9.82 11.00
CA THR A 191 -0.28 -9.05 12.01
C THR A 191 -0.12 -9.80 13.34
N GLN A 192 -0.97 -10.80 13.61
CA GLN A 192 -0.97 -11.53 14.89
C GLN A 192 -0.32 -12.91 14.85
N HIS A 193 -0.26 -13.56 13.68
CA HIS A 193 0.26 -14.92 13.56
C HIS A 193 1.76 -14.93 13.31
N TYR A 194 2.49 -15.74 14.09
CA TYR A 194 3.92 -15.97 13.91
C TYR A 194 4.25 -16.49 12.51
N GLY A 195 5.38 -16.06 11.96
CA GLY A 195 5.87 -16.48 10.63
C GLY A 195 5.09 -15.90 9.46
N ARG A 196 4.09 -15.04 9.70
CA ARG A 196 3.43 -14.23 8.67
C ARG A 196 3.95 -12.81 8.71
N ARG A 197 3.90 -12.15 7.56
CA ARG A 197 4.20 -10.71 7.44
C ARG A 197 2.92 -9.93 7.18
N PRO A 198 2.81 -8.67 7.68
CA PRO A 198 1.77 -7.75 7.25
C PRO A 198 1.84 -7.53 5.74
N PHE A 199 0.70 -7.18 5.16
CA PHE A 199 0.65 -6.80 3.76
C PHE A 199 1.24 -5.39 3.60
N GLY A 200 2.21 -5.23 2.70
CA GLY A 200 2.86 -3.94 2.45
C GLY A 200 2.06 -3.04 1.52
N VAL A 201 0.74 -3.01 1.67
CA VAL A 201 -0.18 -2.41 0.71
C VAL A 201 -1.39 -1.80 1.40
N GLY A 202 -1.81 -0.64 0.92
CA GLY A 202 -3.09 -0.01 1.24
C GLY A 202 -4.04 -0.11 0.05
N LEU A 203 -5.33 -0.20 0.35
CA LEU A 203 -6.39 -0.24 -0.64
C LEU A 203 -7.31 0.95 -0.44
N VAL A 204 -7.79 1.51 -1.55
CA VAL A 204 -8.97 2.39 -1.56
C VAL A 204 -10.04 1.68 -2.35
N ILE A 205 -11.08 1.22 -1.65
CA ILE A 205 -12.22 0.53 -2.23
C ILE A 205 -13.30 1.58 -2.50
N ALA A 206 -13.79 1.62 -3.73
CA ALA A 206 -14.98 2.36 -4.10
C ALA A 206 -16.08 1.37 -4.44
N GLY A 207 -17.26 1.60 -3.88
CA GLY A 207 -18.42 0.80 -4.21
C GLY A 207 -19.71 1.58 -4.06
N TYR A 208 -20.76 1.06 -4.69
CA TYR A 208 -22.11 1.57 -4.57
C TYR A 208 -23.01 0.44 -4.10
N ASP A 209 -23.68 0.63 -2.97
CA ASP A 209 -24.67 -0.31 -2.45
C ASP A 209 -26.01 0.41 -2.21
N GLU A 210 -26.97 -0.28 -1.57
CA GLU A 210 -28.30 0.28 -1.28
C GLU A 210 -28.26 1.55 -0.42
N ARG A 211 -27.21 1.72 0.40
CA ARG A 211 -27.01 2.90 1.25
C ARG A 211 -26.33 4.05 0.52
N GLY A 212 -25.87 3.80 -0.72
CA GLY A 212 -25.29 4.80 -1.61
C GLY A 212 -23.83 4.52 -1.92
N ALA A 213 -23.08 5.59 -2.17
CA ALA A 213 -21.67 5.51 -2.53
C ALA A 213 -20.79 5.42 -1.27
N HIS A 214 -19.79 4.54 -1.33
CA HIS A 214 -18.85 4.28 -0.25
C HIS A 214 -17.40 4.36 -0.75
N ILE A 215 -16.56 5.00 0.04
CA ILE A 215 -15.10 4.99 -0.12
C ILE A 215 -14.51 4.44 1.18
N VAL A 216 -13.80 3.33 1.08
CA VAL A 216 -13.17 2.67 2.22
C VAL A 216 -11.68 2.63 2.00
N LYS A 217 -10.93 3.16 2.96
CA LYS A 217 -9.47 3.09 3.01
C LYS A 217 -9.06 1.95 3.92
N THR A 218 -8.07 1.16 3.50
CA THR A 218 -7.42 0.15 4.33
C THR A 218 -5.94 0.41 4.46
N ASP A 219 -5.39 0.22 5.66
CA ASP A 219 -3.96 0.31 5.94
C ASP A 219 -3.36 -1.05 6.34
N PRO A 220 -2.04 -1.26 6.16
CA PRO A 220 -1.31 -2.45 6.63
C PRO A 220 -1.48 -2.80 8.11
N SER A 221 -1.87 -1.82 8.93
CA SER A 221 -2.21 -1.97 10.35
C SER A 221 -3.53 -2.71 10.61
N ALA A 222 -4.23 -3.14 9.55
CA ALA A 222 -5.60 -3.65 9.59
C ALA A 222 -6.65 -2.62 10.04
N GLU A 223 -6.30 -1.33 9.93
CA GLU A 223 -7.28 -0.26 10.05
C GLU A 223 -8.09 -0.18 8.75
N VAL A 224 -9.41 -0.19 8.88
CA VAL A 224 -10.36 -0.08 7.76
C VAL A 224 -11.35 1.00 8.13
N VAL A 225 -11.34 2.10 7.37
CA VAL A 225 -12.13 3.30 7.66
C VAL A 225 -12.90 3.71 6.43
N GLU A 226 -14.20 3.94 6.60
CA GLU A 226 -15.00 4.60 5.58
C GLU A 226 -14.81 6.11 5.66
N THR A 227 -14.47 6.75 4.53
CA THR A 227 -14.22 8.19 4.47
C THR A 227 -15.00 8.85 3.33
N LEU A 228 -15.17 10.17 3.39
CA LEU A 228 -15.76 10.95 2.28
C LEU A 228 -14.79 11.05 1.10
N ALA A 229 -13.53 11.32 1.41
CA ALA A 229 -12.44 11.32 0.47
C ALA A 229 -11.20 10.72 1.13
N SER A 230 -10.30 10.16 0.34
CA SER A 230 -9.08 9.54 0.84
C SER A 230 -7.97 9.61 -0.18
N SER A 231 -6.74 9.71 0.30
CA SER A 231 -5.53 9.66 -0.52
C SER A 231 -4.49 8.77 0.14
N ILE A 232 -3.92 7.83 -0.62
CA ILE A 232 -2.85 6.95 -0.16
C ILE A 232 -1.68 6.92 -1.16
N GLY A 233 -0.52 6.49 -0.69
CA GLY A 233 0.72 6.45 -1.48
C GLY A 233 1.60 7.70 -1.34
N ALA A 234 2.53 7.85 -2.27
CA ALA A 234 3.57 8.87 -2.23
C ALA A 234 2.99 10.28 -2.30
N ARG A 235 3.46 11.16 -1.40
CA ARG A 235 3.02 12.56 -1.27
C ARG A 235 1.50 12.74 -1.13
N SER A 236 0.78 11.74 -0.63
CA SER A 236 -0.68 11.80 -0.47
C SER A 236 -1.16 12.91 0.48
N GLN A 237 -0.28 13.45 1.33
CA GLN A 237 -0.57 14.60 2.18
C GLN A 237 -1.04 15.82 1.38
N SER A 238 -0.37 16.12 0.26
CA SER A 238 -0.73 17.25 -0.61
C SER A 238 -2.16 17.11 -1.16
N ALA A 239 -2.49 15.94 -1.70
CA ALA A 239 -3.85 15.60 -2.12
C ALA A 239 -4.86 15.71 -0.98
N ARG A 240 -4.51 15.30 0.24
CA ARG A 240 -5.44 15.37 1.37
C ARG A 240 -5.76 16.82 1.74
N THR A 241 -4.75 17.68 1.80
CA THR A 241 -4.95 19.12 2.04
C THR A 241 -5.78 19.77 0.94
N PHE A 242 -5.64 19.34 -0.32
CA PHE A 242 -6.53 19.79 -1.40
C PHE A 242 -7.98 19.34 -1.15
N LEU A 243 -8.18 18.06 -0.82
CA LEU A 243 -9.52 17.50 -0.59
C LEU A 243 -10.21 18.12 0.62
N GLU A 244 -9.48 18.41 1.69
CA GLU A 244 -9.98 19.06 2.90
C GLU A 244 -10.54 20.46 2.60
N ARG A 245 -9.93 21.20 1.67
CA ARG A 245 -10.41 22.54 1.26
C ARG A 245 -11.69 22.52 0.44
N HIS A 246 -12.00 21.40 -0.22
CA HIS A 246 -13.14 21.25 -1.13
C HIS A 246 -14.18 20.25 -0.60
N LEU A 247 -14.17 19.97 0.71
CA LEU A 247 -15.03 18.96 1.33
C LEU A 247 -16.52 19.18 1.08
N ASP A 248 -16.96 20.45 1.13
CA ASP A 248 -18.36 20.83 0.98
C ASP A 248 -18.86 20.66 -0.47
N GLU A 249 -17.96 20.66 -1.46
CA GLU A 249 -18.31 20.51 -2.88
C GLU A 249 -18.67 19.07 -3.23
N PHE A 250 -18.19 18.07 -2.47
CA PHE A 250 -18.31 16.66 -2.87
C PHE A 250 -19.74 16.11 -2.83
N ALA A 251 -20.54 16.51 -1.84
CA ALA A 251 -21.85 15.90 -1.59
C ALA A 251 -22.82 16.06 -2.79
N ASN A 252 -22.79 17.23 -3.43
CA ASN A 252 -23.70 17.60 -4.53
C ASN A 252 -23.00 17.64 -5.90
N ALA A 253 -21.74 17.23 -5.99
CA ALA A 253 -21.00 17.24 -7.25
C ALA A 253 -21.57 16.22 -8.25
N ASN A 254 -21.67 16.67 -9.50
CA ASN A 254 -21.86 15.79 -10.66
C ASN A 254 -20.63 14.91 -10.87
N VAL A 255 -20.80 13.79 -11.59
CA VAL A 255 -19.73 12.82 -11.89
C VAL A 255 -18.49 13.49 -12.48
N GLU A 256 -18.69 14.35 -13.48
CA GLU A 256 -17.57 15.03 -14.16
C GLU A 256 -16.81 15.96 -13.21
N ARG A 257 -17.53 16.76 -12.42
CA ARG A 257 -16.93 17.66 -11.42
C ARG A 257 -16.18 16.88 -10.33
N LEU A 258 -16.72 15.73 -9.92
CA LEU A 258 -16.09 14.86 -8.94
C LEU A 258 -14.78 14.27 -9.47
N VAL A 259 -14.75 13.86 -10.74
CA VAL A 259 -13.54 13.40 -11.44
C VAL A 259 -12.52 14.52 -11.53
N GLU A 260 -12.94 15.75 -11.87
CA GLU A 260 -12.06 16.92 -11.92
C GLU A 260 -11.39 17.20 -10.57
N LEU A 261 -12.17 17.22 -9.48
CA LEU A 261 -11.64 17.43 -8.12
C LEU A 261 -10.64 16.33 -7.73
N ALA A 262 -10.94 15.07 -8.06
CA ALA A 262 -10.05 13.94 -7.76
C ALA A 262 -8.74 14.00 -8.58
N LEU A 263 -8.81 14.44 -9.84
CA LEU A 263 -7.64 14.63 -10.70
C LEU A 263 -6.79 15.84 -10.28
N LEU A 264 -7.42 16.95 -9.87
CA LEU A 264 -6.72 18.10 -9.29
C LEU A 264 -5.95 17.70 -8.02
N ALA A 265 -6.61 16.96 -7.11
CA ALA A 265 -5.96 16.41 -5.93
C ALA A 265 -4.78 15.49 -6.29
N LEU A 266 -4.94 14.64 -7.32
CA LEU A 266 -3.87 13.75 -7.77
C LEU A 266 -2.70 14.53 -8.39
N ARG A 267 -2.97 15.61 -9.14
CA ARG A 267 -1.95 16.46 -9.76
C ARG A 267 -1.05 17.11 -8.72
N ASP A 268 -1.59 17.52 -7.58
CA ASP A 268 -0.81 18.09 -6.49
C ASP A 268 0.16 17.09 -5.83
N THR A 269 -0.06 15.78 -6.05
CA THR A 269 0.89 14.73 -5.64
C THR A 269 2.08 14.55 -6.57
N LEU A 270 2.10 15.20 -7.73
CA LEU A 270 3.22 15.16 -8.69
C LEU A 270 4.25 16.27 -8.39
N PRO A 271 5.53 16.11 -8.80
CA PRO A 271 6.47 17.23 -8.74
C PRO A 271 6.00 18.37 -9.66
N ALA A 272 6.51 19.59 -9.45
CA ALA A 272 6.11 20.76 -10.24
C ALA A 272 6.31 20.57 -11.76
N GLU A 273 7.29 19.77 -12.15
CA GLU A 273 7.71 19.54 -13.53
C GLU A 273 6.86 18.48 -14.26
N ASP A 274 6.25 17.53 -13.54
CA ASP A 274 5.47 16.46 -14.16
C ASP A 274 3.98 16.80 -14.18
N ASN A 275 3.33 16.52 -15.31
CA ASN A 275 1.89 16.63 -15.47
C ASN A 275 1.21 15.26 -15.62
N LEU A 276 -0.11 15.24 -15.38
CA LEU A 276 -0.94 14.08 -15.67
C LEU A 276 -1.03 13.91 -17.19
N SER A 277 -0.92 12.65 -17.64
CA SER A 277 -1.02 12.24 -19.02
C SER A 277 -1.96 11.05 -19.15
N LYS A 278 -2.47 10.80 -20.35
CA LYS A 278 -3.36 9.66 -20.60
C LYS A 278 -2.77 8.30 -20.21
N LYS A 279 -1.45 8.14 -20.34
CA LYS A 279 -0.75 6.88 -20.02
C LYS A 279 -0.51 6.69 -18.52
N ASN A 280 -0.29 7.78 -17.78
CA ASN A 280 0.05 7.71 -16.35
C ASN A 280 -1.18 7.76 -15.43
N THR A 281 -2.38 8.02 -15.95
CA THR A 281 -3.58 8.20 -15.13
C THR A 281 -4.59 7.08 -15.42
N THR A 282 -5.26 6.61 -14.38
CA THR A 282 -6.43 5.71 -14.48
C THR A 282 -7.57 6.34 -13.69
N ILE A 283 -8.76 6.35 -14.28
CA ILE A 283 -9.98 6.80 -13.61
C ILE A 283 -10.91 5.61 -13.51
N ALA A 284 -11.55 5.41 -12.37
CA ALA A 284 -12.64 4.47 -12.25
C ALA A 284 -13.82 5.11 -11.54
N ILE A 285 -15.02 4.81 -12.04
CA ILE A 285 -16.27 5.43 -11.60
C ILE A 285 -17.25 4.32 -11.26
N VAL A 286 -17.99 4.51 -10.18
CA VAL A 286 -19.13 3.69 -9.81
C VAL A 286 -20.23 4.59 -9.25
N GLY A 287 -21.49 4.25 -9.46
CA GLY A 287 -22.58 5.03 -8.88
C GLY A 287 -23.95 4.44 -9.17
N LYS A 288 -24.98 5.26 -8.93
CA LYS A 288 -26.36 4.87 -9.18
C LYS A 288 -26.56 4.53 -10.67
N ASP A 289 -27.03 3.31 -10.93
CA ASP A 289 -27.28 2.79 -12.29
C ASP A 289 -26.04 2.74 -13.20
N MET A 290 -24.82 2.91 -12.64
CA MET A 290 -23.55 2.81 -13.35
C MET A 290 -22.67 1.74 -12.70
N PRO A 291 -22.41 0.62 -13.40
CA PRO A 291 -21.48 -0.39 -12.90
C PRO A 291 -20.06 0.17 -12.82
N PHE A 292 -19.20 -0.45 -12.02
CA PHE A 292 -17.81 -0.07 -11.86
C PHE A 292 -17.09 -0.11 -13.21
N LYS A 293 -16.76 1.08 -13.73
CA LYS A 293 -16.11 1.24 -15.04
C LYS A 293 -14.72 1.83 -14.85
N VAL A 294 -13.71 1.09 -15.33
CA VAL A 294 -12.34 1.58 -15.43
C VAL A 294 -12.14 2.25 -16.79
N MET A 295 -11.58 3.46 -16.77
CA MET A 295 -11.24 4.25 -17.94
C MET A 295 -9.72 4.43 -18.00
N ASP A 296 -9.15 4.02 -19.13
CA ASP A 296 -7.73 4.11 -19.44
C ASP A 296 -7.53 4.85 -20.78
N ASP A 297 -6.31 5.35 -20.98
CA ASP A 297 -5.82 5.94 -22.22
C ASP A 297 -6.75 7.03 -22.81
N ASP A 298 -7.37 6.78 -23.96
CA ASP A 298 -8.08 7.80 -24.73
C ASP A 298 -9.36 8.29 -24.03
N HIS A 299 -9.96 7.47 -23.15
CA HIS A 299 -11.13 7.87 -22.36
C HIS A 299 -10.80 8.85 -21.23
N VAL A 300 -9.52 8.98 -20.87
CA VAL A 300 -9.06 9.89 -19.80
C VAL A 300 -8.77 11.29 -20.35
N GLN A 301 -8.43 11.41 -21.64
CA GLN A 301 -8.03 12.67 -22.27
C GLN A 301 -9.06 13.81 -22.08
N PRO A 302 -10.38 13.60 -22.28
CA PRO A 302 -11.37 14.68 -22.12
C PRO A 302 -11.42 15.27 -20.71
N PHE A 303 -11.14 14.45 -19.69
CA PHE A 303 -11.09 14.92 -18.30
C PHE A 303 -9.79 15.66 -17.98
N LEU A 304 -8.68 15.28 -18.61
CA LEU A 304 -7.40 15.98 -18.45
C LEU A 304 -7.41 17.36 -19.09
N ASP A 305 -8.02 17.50 -20.27
CA ASP A 305 -8.06 18.77 -21.01
C ASP A 305 -8.83 19.85 -20.22
N ARG A 306 -9.88 19.47 -19.49
CA ARG A 306 -10.66 20.38 -18.62
C ARG A 306 -9.85 20.94 -17.45
N ILE A 307 -8.84 20.20 -16.99
CA ILE A 307 -8.04 20.54 -15.81
C ILE A 307 -6.80 21.34 -16.16
N ALA A 308 -6.36 21.29 -17.43
CA ALA A 308 -5.15 21.95 -17.90
C ALA A 308 -5.16 23.48 -17.64
N SER A 309 -6.33 24.11 -17.60
CA SER A 309 -6.49 25.54 -17.32
C SER A 309 -6.41 25.92 -15.84
N THR A 310 -6.54 24.97 -14.92
CA THR A 310 -6.64 25.28 -13.48
C THR A 310 -5.23 25.37 -12.87
N PRO A 311 -4.87 26.47 -12.17
CA PRO A 311 -3.55 26.58 -11.53
C PRO A 311 -3.38 25.55 -10.39
N ARG A 312 -2.13 25.19 -10.07
CA ARG A 312 -1.83 24.30 -8.94
C ARG A 312 -2.06 25.02 -7.62
N THR A 313 -2.53 24.32 -6.60
CA THR A 313 -2.93 24.91 -5.30
C THR A 313 -1.76 25.51 -4.50
N GLY A 314 -0.51 25.32 -4.94
CA GLY A 314 0.69 25.99 -4.40
C GLY A 314 1.28 27.11 -5.27
N GLN A 315 0.77 27.33 -6.48
CA GLN A 315 1.13 28.47 -7.33
C GLN A 315 0.00 29.49 -7.22
N HIS A 316 0.04 30.32 -6.17
CA HIS A 316 -0.65 31.60 -6.29
C HIS A 316 -0.02 32.32 -7.48
N ALA A 317 -0.84 32.63 -8.49
CA ALA A 317 -0.52 33.68 -9.43
C ALA A 317 -0.16 34.91 -8.60
N GLU A 318 1.03 35.47 -8.81
CA GLU A 318 1.31 36.84 -8.37
C GLU A 318 0.14 37.69 -8.85
N ALA A 319 -0.60 38.26 -7.90
CA ALA A 319 -1.58 39.27 -8.23
C ALA A 319 -0.85 40.34 -9.05
N PRO A 320 -1.39 40.82 -10.19
CA PRO A 320 -0.76 41.91 -10.91
C PRO A 320 -0.58 43.07 -9.93
N GLY A 321 0.69 43.41 -9.68
CA GLY A 321 1.07 44.43 -8.72
C GLY A 321 0.29 45.70 -8.99
N GLY A 322 -0.44 46.16 -7.98
CA GLY A 322 -1.07 47.47 -8.02
C GLY A 322 0.01 48.51 -8.30
N GLU A 323 -0.09 49.17 -9.44
CA GLU A 323 0.57 50.43 -9.70
C GLU A 323 0.31 51.35 -8.51
N ALA A 324 1.33 51.56 -7.69
CA ALA A 324 1.36 52.63 -6.73
C ALA A 324 1.34 53.93 -7.53
N ALA A 325 0.13 54.48 -7.71
CA ALA A 325 -0.07 55.82 -8.24
C ALA A 325 0.68 56.80 -7.35
N SER A 326 1.84 57.25 -7.83
CA SER A 326 2.51 58.44 -7.35
C SER A 326 1.61 59.64 -7.66
N HIS A 327 0.90 60.14 -6.66
CA HIS A 327 0.34 61.49 -6.70
C HIS A 327 1.10 62.41 -5.76
N GLN A 328 1.35 63.59 -6.32
CA GLN A 328 2.07 64.76 -5.84
C GLN A 328 1.57 65.27 -4.49
#